data_AF-A0A803PMM0-F1
#
_entry.id   AF-A0A803PMM0-F1
#
_cell.length_a   1.000
_cell.length_b   1.000
_cell.length_c   1.000
_cell.angle_alpha   90.00
_cell.angle_beta   90.00
_cell.angle_gamma   90.00
#
_symmetry.space_group_name_H-M   'P 1'
#
loop_
_entity.id
_entity.type
_entity.pdbx_description
1 polymer ?
#
loop_
_entity_poly.entity_id
_entity_poly.type
_entity_poly.pdbx_seq_one_letter_code
_entity_poly.pdbx_strand_id
1 'polypeptide(L)'
;MYKCWLIYACFRGCYVLDWIGCVYLIRFRCAGNKLLRLIALALKLEETFFERMGGLDKPTAYLRLLRYPGELGSADEDVCGASAHSDYGMITLLATDGVQGLQICREKFKQPQVWEDVLHLDGALIINIGDMMERWTNCMFRSTLHRVMPVGQERFSAAFFLDPKHDCLVECLESCCSESSPARFPPILSGDYLKERFRLTYKSNLESIV
;
A
#
# COMPACT_ATOMS: atom_id res chain seq x y z
N MET A 1 45.71 17.16 21.85
CA MET A 1 45.89 16.04 20.90
C MET A 1 44.58 15.26 20.81
N TYR A 2 43.76 15.53 19.81
CA TYR A 2 42.53 14.77 19.57
C TYR A 2 42.83 13.68 18.54
N LYS A 3 42.73 12.41 18.94
CA LYS A 3 42.87 11.27 18.02
C LYS A 3 41.52 11.07 17.31
N CYS A 4 41.44 11.47 16.05
CA CYS A 4 40.38 11.07 15.13
C CYS A 4 40.57 9.59 14.79
N TRP A 5 39.59 8.74 15.10
CA TRP A 5 39.50 7.39 14.55
C TRP A 5 38.56 7.44 13.35
N LEU A 6 39.12 7.63 12.16
CA LEU A 6 38.44 7.29 10.91
C LEU A 6 38.53 5.77 10.75
N ILE A 7 37.47 5.05 11.09
CA ILE A 7 37.34 3.63 10.76
C ILE A 7 36.82 3.56 9.33
N TYR A 8 37.69 3.20 8.39
CA TYR A 8 37.26 2.77 7.06
C TYR A 8 36.69 1.36 7.18
N ALA A 9 35.40 1.21 6.94
CA ALA A 9 34.78 -0.09 6.81
C ALA A 9 34.66 -0.44 5.31
N CYS A 10 35.51 -1.37 4.88
CA CYS A 10 35.52 -1.90 3.52
C CYS A 10 34.46 -3.00 3.41
N PHE A 11 33.35 -2.74 2.72
CA PHE A 11 32.24 -3.69 2.59
C PHE A 11 32.19 -4.32 1.20
N ARG A 12 32.29 -5.65 1.12
CA ARG A 12 32.13 -6.43 -0.12
C ARG A 12 30.64 -6.60 -0.47
N GLY A 13 30.25 -6.13 -1.66
CA GLY A 13 29.19 -6.69 -2.53
C GLY A 13 27.75 -6.78 -2.01
N CYS A 14 27.43 -7.75 -1.15
CA CYS A 14 26.04 -8.11 -0.82
C CYS A 14 25.45 -7.30 0.35
N TYR A 15 26.26 -6.87 1.32
CA TYR A 15 25.74 -6.20 2.53
C TYR A 15 25.26 -4.76 2.30
N VAL A 16 25.64 -4.14 1.18
CA VAL A 16 25.22 -2.76 0.87
C VAL A 16 23.73 -2.72 0.52
N LEU A 17 23.24 -3.70 -0.23
CA LEU A 17 21.81 -3.83 -0.54
C LEU A 17 21.00 -4.17 0.71
N ASP A 18 21.52 -5.04 1.59
CA ASP A 18 20.88 -5.33 2.88
C ASP A 18 20.81 -4.09 3.77
N TRP A 19 21.87 -3.28 3.79
CA TRP A 19 21.92 -2.07 4.60
C TRP A 19 21.02 -0.96 4.05
N ILE A 20 21.05 -0.73 2.73
CA ILE A 20 20.14 0.21 2.05
C ILE A 20 18.69 -0.24 2.26
N GLY A 21 18.39 -1.53 2.07
CA GLY A 21 17.07 -2.10 2.33
C GLY A 21 16.62 -1.87 3.77
N CYS A 22 17.51 -2.12 4.75
CA CYS A 22 17.23 -1.86 6.16
C CYS A 22 16.97 -0.37 6.45
N VAL A 23 17.75 0.55 5.87
CA VAL A 23 17.55 2.00 6.03
C VAL A 23 16.21 2.43 5.44
N TYR A 24 15.86 1.98 4.24
CA TYR A 24 14.56 2.26 3.63
C TYR A 24 13.42 1.72 4.49
N LEU A 25 13.48 0.47 4.93
CA LEU A 25 12.48 -0.13 5.82
C LEU A 25 12.28 0.69 7.11
N ILE A 26 13.37 1.14 7.75
CA ILE A 26 13.28 2.00 8.94
C ILE A 26 12.58 3.32 8.61
N ARG A 27 12.95 3.97 7.51
CA ARG A 27 12.38 5.26 7.11
C ARG A 27 10.88 5.14 6.78
N PHE A 28 10.51 4.13 5.99
CA PHE A 28 9.12 3.80 5.68
C PHE A 28 8.33 3.48 6.93
N ARG A 29 8.87 2.66 7.84
CA ARG A 29 8.23 2.35 9.13
C ARG A 29 8.02 3.59 9.99
N CYS A 30 9.00 4.48 10.08
CA CYS A 30 8.87 5.72 10.84
C CYS A 30 7.82 6.67 10.24
N ALA A 31 7.82 6.83 8.90
CA ALA A 31 6.83 7.65 8.20
C ALA A 31 5.41 7.06 8.35
N GLY A 32 5.28 5.75 8.14
CA GLY A 32 4.05 5.00 8.32
C GLY A 32 3.48 5.10 9.72
N ASN A 33 4.32 4.95 10.74
CA ASN A 33 3.89 5.10 12.13
C ASN A 33 3.33 6.50 12.41
N LYS A 34 4.08 7.55 12.02
CA LYS A 34 3.62 8.94 12.20
C LYS A 34 2.28 9.18 11.51
N LEU A 35 2.11 8.65 10.29
CA LEU A 35 0.86 8.79 9.55
C LEU A 35 -0.29 8.05 10.24
N LEU A 36 -0.09 6.80 10.67
CA LEU A 36 -1.12 6.03 11.38
C LEU A 36 -1.58 6.72 12.68
N ARG A 37 -0.65 7.34 13.41
CA ARG A 37 -0.96 8.14 14.60
C ARG A 37 -1.84 9.35 14.27
N LEU A 38 -1.51 10.08 13.21
CA LEU A 38 -2.30 11.21 12.74
C LEU A 38 -3.71 10.77 12.30
N ILE A 39 -3.81 9.64 11.60
CA ILE A 39 -5.09 9.04 11.21
C ILE A 39 -5.91 8.66 12.46
N ALA A 40 -5.29 8.03 13.46
CA ALA A 40 -5.97 7.67 14.70
C ALA A 40 -6.55 8.91 15.41
N LEU A 41 -5.76 9.97 15.53
CA LEU A 41 -6.20 11.23 16.13
C LEU A 41 -7.33 11.88 15.32
N ALA A 42 -7.26 11.87 13.99
CA ALA A 42 -8.32 12.39 13.11
C ALA A 42 -9.64 11.62 13.28
N LEU A 43 -9.57 10.32 13.58
CA LEU A 43 -10.71 9.46 13.87
C LEU A 43 -11.15 9.49 15.34
N LYS A 44 -10.58 10.39 16.15
CA LYS A 44 -10.83 10.54 17.61
C LYS A 44 -10.55 9.26 18.40
N LEU A 45 -9.56 8.49 17.96
CA LEU A 45 -9.05 7.32 18.65
C LEU A 45 -7.80 7.69 19.47
N GLU A 46 -7.35 6.76 20.28
CA GLU A 46 -6.04 6.87 20.91
C GLU A 46 -4.92 6.84 19.86
N GLU A 47 -3.89 7.68 20.03
CA GLU A 47 -2.79 7.86 19.07
C GLU A 47 -2.15 6.54 18.60
N THR A 48 -2.01 5.55 19.49
CA THR A 48 -1.35 4.27 19.17
C THR A 48 -2.31 3.15 18.76
N PHE A 49 -3.58 3.47 18.48
CA PHE A 49 -4.62 2.47 18.16
C PHE A 49 -4.19 1.51 17.03
N PHE A 50 -3.80 2.04 15.87
CA PHE A 50 -3.42 1.20 14.73
C PHE A 50 -2.07 0.47 14.91
N GLU A 51 -1.20 0.97 15.79
CA GLU A 51 0.01 0.24 16.16
C GLU A 51 -0.36 -1.05 16.89
N ARG A 52 -1.29 -0.98 17.85
CA ARG A 52 -1.77 -2.16 18.59
C ARG A 52 -2.50 -3.17 17.71
N MET A 53 -3.19 -2.69 16.66
CA MET A 53 -3.83 -3.55 15.66
C MET A 53 -2.82 -4.24 14.72
N GLY A 54 -1.52 -4.05 14.93
CA GLY A 54 -0.44 -4.74 14.21
C GLY A 54 0.14 -3.97 13.05
N GLY A 55 -0.20 -2.69 12.88
CA GLY A 55 0.28 -1.89 11.76
C GLY A 55 1.78 -1.82 11.59
N LEU A 56 2.55 -2.13 12.64
CA LEU A 56 4.00 -2.12 12.63
C LEU A 56 4.59 -3.45 13.09
N ASP A 57 3.77 -4.47 13.29
CA ASP A 57 4.28 -5.76 13.76
C ASP A 57 4.93 -6.52 12.60
N LYS A 58 5.95 -7.32 12.92
CA LYS A 58 6.44 -8.34 11.98
C LYS A 58 5.55 -9.57 12.16
N PRO A 59 5.09 -10.25 11.08
CA PRO A 59 5.49 -10.07 9.67
C PRO A 59 4.54 -9.18 8.85
N THR A 60 3.62 -8.44 9.46
CA THR A 60 2.51 -7.77 8.76
C THR A 60 2.91 -6.52 7.98
N ALA A 61 3.97 -5.82 8.37
CA ALA A 61 4.56 -4.77 7.55
C ALA A 61 5.63 -5.35 6.60
N TYR A 62 5.46 -5.17 5.28
CA TYR A 62 6.38 -5.68 4.27
C TYR A 62 6.61 -4.70 3.11
N LEU A 63 7.80 -4.81 2.49
CA LEU A 63 8.23 -4.00 1.36
C LEU A 63 8.23 -4.84 0.09
N ARG A 64 7.57 -4.34 -0.96
CA ARG A 64 7.58 -4.91 -2.29
C ARG A 64 8.33 -3.98 -3.24
N LEU A 65 9.46 -4.45 -3.77
CA LEU A 65 10.19 -3.78 -4.84
C LEU A 65 9.62 -4.26 -6.18
N LEU A 66 9.27 -3.32 -7.04
CA LEU A 66 8.55 -3.56 -8.29
C LEU A 66 9.34 -2.94 -9.45
N ARG A 67 9.51 -3.72 -10.51
CA ARG A 67 10.06 -3.31 -11.80
C ARG A 67 8.98 -3.52 -12.85
N TYR A 68 8.70 -2.47 -13.62
CA TYR A 68 7.78 -2.49 -14.75
C TYR A 68 8.61 -2.28 -16.02
N PRO A 69 8.69 -3.27 -16.92
CA PRO A 69 9.37 -3.10 -18.20
C PRO A 69 8.78 -1.93 -19.00
N GLY A 70 9.62 -1.22 -19.75
CA GLY A 70 9.19 -0.11 -20.61
C GLY A 70 8.61 -0.54 -21.96
N GLU A 71 8.56 -1.84 -22.24
CA GLU A 71 8.06 -2.36 -23.50
C GLU A 71 6.56 -2.08 -23.63
N LEU A 72 6.19 -1.36 -24.69
CA LEU A 72 4.79 -1.22 -25.09
C LEU A 72 4.41 -2.53 -25.77
N GLY A 73 3.40 -3.22 -25.24
CA GLY A 73 2.85 -4.42 -25.88
C GLY A 73 2.33 -4.14 -27.30
N SER A 74 2.04 -5.21 -28.03
CA SER A 74 1.27 -5.09 -29.27
C SER A 74 -0.13 -4.52 -28.96
N ALA A 75 -0.75 -3.82 -29.92
CA ALA A 75 -2.01 -3.11 -29.71
C ALA A 75 -3.21 -4.01 -29.30
N ASP A 76 -3.06 -5.33 -29.43
CA ASP A 76 -4.07 -6.34 -29.10
C ASP A 76 -3.88 -6.95 -27.70
N GLU A 77 -2.78 -6.65 -27.00
CA GLU A 77 -2.56 -7.08 -25.63
C GLU A 77 -2.93 -5.97 -24.65
N ASP A 78 -3.78 -6.29 -23.67
CA ASP A 78 -4.14 -5.42 -22.55
C ASP A 78 -2.94 -5.34 -21.58
N VAL A 79 -1.82 -4.77 -22.04
CA VAL A 79 -0.56 -4.75 -21.30
C VAL A 79 -0.66 -3.70 -20.20
N CYS A 80 -1.01 -4.16 -19.01
CA CYS A 80 -0.96 -3.37 -17.81
C CYS A 80 0.29 -3.77 -17.00
N GLY A 81 1.11 -2.82 -16.60
CA GLY A 81 2.23 -3.07 -15.69
C GLY A 81 1.74 -3.62 -14.34
N ALA A 82 0.59 -3.14 -13.87
CA ALA A 82 -0.20 -3.77 -12.81
C ALA A 82 -1.68 -3.50 -13.06
N SER A 83 -2.48 -4.56 -13.18
CA SER A 83 -3.93 -4.48 -13.42
C SER A 83 -4.67 -3.68 -12.36
N ALA A 84 -5.89 -3.23 -12.66
CA ALA A 84 -6.73 -2.48 -11.74
C ALA A 84 -7.01 -3.28 -10.45
N HIS A 85 -6.62 -2.73 -9.30
CA HIS A 85 -6.85 -3.33 -7.98
C HIS A 85 -6.96 -2.26 -6.89
N SER A 86 -7.37 -2.68 -5.69
CA SER A 86 -7.20 -1.90 -4.47
C SER A 86 -6.32 -2.66 -3.49
N ASP A 87 -5.63 -1.93 -2.63
CA ASP A 87 -4.78 -2.53 -1.59
C ASP A 87 -5.65 -3.14 -0.50
N TYR A 88 -5.30 -4.34 -0.02
CA TYR A 88 -6.17 -5.06 0.91
C TYR A 88 -6.02 -4.59 2.36
N GLY A 89 -4.87 -4.02 2.71
CA GLY A 89 -4.46 -3.67 4.07
C GLY A 89 -5.05 -2.38 4.63
N MET A 90 -4.30 -1.70 5.52
CA MET A 90 -4.74 -0.42 6.09
C MET A 90 -4.29 0.76 5.22
N ILE A 91 -2.98 0.89 5.03
CA ILE A 91 -2.38 1.93 4.19
C ILE A 91 -1.14 1.39 3.48
N THR A 92 -0.83 1.98 2.33
CA THR A 92 0.40 1.70 1.57
C THR A 92 1.17 2.99 1.35
N LEU A 93 2.47 2.96 1.63
CA LEU A 93 3.41 4.03 1.30
C LEU A 93 4.18 3.63 0.05
N LEU A 94 4.05 4.40 -1.02
CA LEU A 94 4.65 4.12 -2.31
C LEU A 94 5.70 5.18 -2.65
N ALA A 95 6.95 4.75 -2.83
CA ALA A 95 7.98 5.53 -3.49
C ALA A 95 8.11 5.11 -4.96
N THR A 96 8.37 6.08 -5.83
CA THR A 96 8.54 5.90 -7.27
C THR A 96 9.76 6.68 -7.73
N ASP A 97 10.38 6.20 -8.81
CA ASP A 97 11.49 6.83 -9.52
C ASP A 97 11.12 8.05 -10.38
N GLY A 98 9.85 8.47 -10.36
CA GLY A 98 9.35 9.60 -11.14
C GLY A 98 8.81 9.25 -12.52
N VAL A 99 8.95 8.00 -12.97
CA VAL A 99 8.37 7.55 -14.24
C VAL A 99 6.84 7.44 -14.09
N GLN A 100 6.13 8.01 -15.06
CA GLN A 100 4.67 8.04 -15.12
C GLN A 100 4.07 6.63 -15.28
N GLY A 101 2.73 6.54 -15.16
CA GLY A 101 1.98 5.31 -15.44
C GLY A 101 1.05 4.88 -14.32
N LEU A 102 1.25 5.36 -13.09
CA LEU A 102 0.30 5.11 -12.01
C LEU A 102 -0.99 5.92 -12.27
N GLN A 103 -2.11 5.22 -12.29
CA GLN A 103 -3.44 5.81 -12.44
C GLN A 103 -4.35 5.41 -11.29
N ILE A 104 -5.27 6.29 -10.92
CA ILE A 104 -6.33 6.05 -9.93
C ILE A 104 -7.71 6.19 -10.55
N CYS A 105 -8.68 5.47 -10.00
CA CYS A 105 -10.10 5.64 -10.31
C CYS A 105 -10.84 6.06 -9.03
N ARG A 106 -11.25 7.33 -8.98
CA ARG A 106 -11.90 7.94 -7.80
C ARG A 106 -13.23 7.28 -7.46
N GLU A 107 -13.96 6.85 -8.48
CA GLU A 107 -15.27 6.23 -8.35
C GLU A 107 -15.21 4.75 -8.71
N LYS A 108 -14.63 3.93 -7.80
CA LYS A 108 -14.39 2.48 -7.95
C LYS A 108 -15.57 1.69 -8.56
N PHE A 109 -16.80 2.04 -8.19
CA PHE A 109 -18.01 1.31 -8.58
C PHE A 109 -18.79 1.96 -9.74
N LYS A 110 -18.37 3.14 -10.21
CA LYS A 110 -19.06 3.83 -11.32
C LYS A 110 -18.63 3.23 -12.65
N GLN A 111 -19.59 3.16 -13.57
CA GLN A 111 -19.37 2.71 -14.94
C GLN A 111 -19.78 3.83 -15.93
N PRO A 112 -18.93 4.17 -16.92
CA PRO A 112 -17.57 3.65 -17.09
C PRO A 112 -16.62 4.16 -15.99
N GLN A 113 -15.60 3.35 -15.66
CA GLN A 113 -14.52 3.78 -14.78
C GLN A 113 -13.72 4.89 -15.45
N VAL A 114 -13.47 5.97 -14.72
CA VAL A 114 -12.65 7.11 -15.18
C VAL A 114 -11.33 7.07 -14.43
N TRP A 115 -10.24 7.03 -15.20
CA TRP A 115 -8.87 6.92 -14.71
C TRP A 115 -8.15 8.26 -14.80
N GLU A 116 -7.43 8.62 -13.75
CA GLU A 116 -6.64 9.84 -13.66
C GLU A 116 -5.18 9.49 -13.33
N ASP A 117 -4.23 10.13 -14.03
CA ASP A 117 -2.80 9.96 -13.76
C ASP A 117 -2.42 10.56 -12.41
N VAL A 118 -1.56 9.84 -11.68
CA VAL A 118 -0.93 10.34 -10.46
C VAL A 118 0.40 10.97 -10.82
N LEU A 119 0.49 12.29 -10.68
CA LEU A 119 1.70 13.04 -10.95
C LEU A 119 2.77 12.74 -9.89
N HIS A 120 4.02 12.62 -10.34
CA HIS A 120 5.16 12.53 -9.45
C HIS A 120 5.41 13.87 -8.76
N LEU A 121 5.82 13.79 -7.49
CA LEU A 121 6.29 14.94 -6.72
C LEU A 121 7.61 14.55 -6.03
N ASP A 122 8.67 15.28 -6.35
CA ASP A 122 10.01 15.02 -5.81
C ASP A 122 10.01 15.05 -4.28
N GLY A 123 10.61 14.03 -3.68
CA GLY A 123 10.70 13.89 -2.22
C GLY A 123 9.39 13.51 -1.52
N ALA A 124 8.30 13.27 -2.25
CA ALA A 124 7.04 12.83 -1.69
C ALA A 124 6.86 11.30 -1.75
N LEU A 125 6.03 10.78 -0.84
CA LEU A 125 5.50 9.43 -0.91
C LEU A 125 4.03 9.51 -1.33
N ILE A 126 3.62 8.60 -2.20
CA ILE A 126 2.21 8.40 -2.52
C ILE A 126 1.61 7.52 -1.43
N ILE A 127 0.45 7.91 -0.91
CA ILE A 127 -0.23 7.20 0.17
C ILE A 127 -1.55 6.65 -0.36
N ASN A 128 -1.72 5.33 -0.31
CA ASN A 128 -2.99 4.68 -0.60
C ASN A 128 -3.67 4.25 0.70
N ILE A 129 -4.99 4.40 0.72
CA ILE A 129 -5.87 3.77 1.72
C ILE A 129 -6.22 2.38 1.20
N GLY A 130 -6.11 1.37 2.06
CA GLY A 130 -6.50 0.00 1.77
C GLY A 130 -7.90 -0.35 2.30
N ASP A 131 -8.36 -1.53 1.92
CA ASP A 131 -9.70 -2.02 2.19
C ASP A 131 -10.01 -2.17 3.70
N MET A 132 -9.02 -2.52 4.55
CA MET A 132 -9.25 -2.59 6.00
C MET A 132 -9.55 -1.22 6.59
N MET A 133 -8.82 -0.19 6.15
CA MET A 133 -9.07 1.18 6.60
C MET A 133 -10.41 1.71 6.09
N GLU A 134 -10.80 1.36 4.86
CA GLU A 134 -12.14 1.66 4.36
C GLU A 134 -13.24 1.01 5.19
N ARG A 135 -13.05 -0.26 5.61
CA ARG A 135 -13.98 -0.98 6.47
C ARG A 135 -14.09 -0.37 7.87
N TRP A 136 -12.97 -0.09 8.53
CA TRP A 136 -12.98 0.56 9.86
C TRP A 136 -13.66 1.92 9.81
N THR A 137 -13.41 2.69 8.77
CA THR A 137 -13.90 4.09 8.67
C THR A 137 -15.25 4.21 7.98
N ASN A 138 -15.93 3.09 7.72
CA ASN A 138 -17.25 3.07 7.09
C ASN A 138 -17.32 3.84 5.76
N CYS A 139 -16.26 3.72 4.95
CA CYS A 139 -16.03 4.46 3.69
C CYS A 139 -15.77 5.97 3.82
N MET A 140 -15.47 6.49 5.02
CA MET A 140 -14.98 7.86 5.17
C MET A 140 -13.61 8.03 4.50
N PHE A 141 -12.70 7.07 4.70
CA PHE A 141 -11.51 6.91 3.88
C PHE A 141 -11.77 5.80 2.87
N ARG A 142 -11.58 6.09 1.58
CA ARG A 142 -11.94 5.16 0.51
C ARG A 142 -10.72 4.44 -0.04
N SER A 143 -10.86 3.13 -0.18
CA SER A 143 -9.88 2.28 -0.83
C SER A 143 -9.96 2.48 -2.34
N THR A 144 -8.98 3.19 -2.88
CA THR A 144 -9.03 3.71 -4.25
C THR A 144 -8.49 2.67 -5.23
N LEU A 145 -9.24 2.41 -6.30
CA LEU A 145 -8.74 1.57 -7.39
C LEU A 145 -7.55 2.26 -8.05
N HIS A 146 -6.50 1.50 -8.30
CA HIS A 146 -5.33 1.97 -8.99
C HIS A 146 -4.77 0.91 -9.93
N ARG A 147 -4.05 1.35 -10.95
CA ARG A 147 -3.37 0.51 -11.95
C ARG A 147 -2.07 1.17 -12.41
N VAL A 148 -1.20 0.42 -13.04
CA VAL A 148 0.03 0.95 -13.65
C VAL A 148 0.02 0.65 -15.15
N MET A 149 -0.04 1.69 -15.97
CA MET A 149 0.03 1.58 -17.43
C MET A 149 1.48 1.69 -17.93
N PRO A 150 1.88 0.92 -18.96
CA PRO A 150 3.18 1.09 -19.60
C PRO A 150 3.22 2.41 -20.36
N VAL A 151 4.36 3.12 -20.27
CA VAL A 151 4.55 4.44 -20.89
C VAL A 151 5.75 4.48 -21.83
N GLY A 152 6.25 3.32 -22.28
CA GLY A 152 7.45 3.24 -23.13
C GLY A 152 8.77 3.38 -22.38
N GLN A 153 8.72 3.52 -21.05
CA GLN A 153 9.89 3.69 -20.19
C GLN A 153 9.83 2.71 -19.02
N GLU A 154 10.97 2.14 -18.67
CA GLU A 154 11.10 1.28 -17.50
C GLU A 154 10.80 2.09 -16.23
N ARG A 155 9.98 1.52 -15.34
CA ARG A 155 9.55 2.15 -14.10
C ARG A 155 9.88 1.27 -12.90
N PHE A 156 10.35 1.88 -11.83
CA PHE A 156 10.60 1.24 -10.55
C PHE A 156 9.75 1.86 -9.44
N SER A 157 9.33 1.02 -8.50
CA SER A 157 8.67 1.50 -7.29
C SER A 157 8.93 0.61 -6.09
N ALA A 158 8.78 1.19 -4.91
CA ALA A 158 8.89 0.50 -3.64
C ALA A 158 7.60 0.76 -2.84
N ALA A 159 6.77 -0.29 -2.71
CA ALA A 159 5.50 -0.24 -2.00
C ALA A 159 5.66 -0.86 -0.61
N PHE A 160 5.39 -0.08 0.44
CA PHE A 160 5.45 -0.52 1.82
C PHE A 160 4.04 -0.61 2.40
N PHE A 161 3.62 -1.85 2.68
CA PHE A 161 2.27 -2.17 3.15
C PHE A 161 2.25 -2.21 4.68
N LEU A 162 1.26 -1.57 5.27
CA LEU A 162 1.02 -1.53 6.72
C LEU A 162 -0.33 -2.20 6.99
N ASP A 163 -0.28 -3.48 7.30
CA ASP A 163 -1.46 -4.33 7.43
C ASP A 163 -1.75 -4.64 8.92
N PRO A 164 -3.01 -4.87 9.29
CA PRO A 164 -3.34 -5.33 10.64
C PRO A 164 -2.83 -6.76 10.86
N LYS A 165 -2.77 -7.20 12.13
CA LYS A 165 -2.55 -8.62 12.47
C LYS A 165 -3.55 -9.51 11.76
N HIS A 166 -3.14 -10.73 11.41
CA HIS A 166 -4.00 -11.71 10.76
C HIS A 166 -5.27 -12.01 11.60
N ASP A 167 -5.16 -12.01 12.92
CA ASP A 167 -6.25 -12.23 13.88
C ASP A 167 -6.93 -10.94 14.35
N CYS A 168 -6.58 -9.78 13.79
CA CYS A 168 -7.24 -8.52 14.09
C CYS A 168 -8.67 -8.54 13.53
N LEU A 169 -9.65 -8.33 14.41
CA LEU A 169 -11.04 -8.10 14.01
C LEU A 169 -11.18 -6.68 13.45
N VAL A 170 -11.54 -6.60 12.18
CA VAL A 170 -11.84 -5.36 11.47
C VAL A 170 -13.35 -5.17 11.47
N GLU A 171 -13.82 -4.24 12.29
CA GLU A 171 -15.22 -3.85 12.41
C GLU A 171 -15.36 -2.33 12.36
N CYS A 172 -16.53 -1.84 11.98
CA CYS A 172 -16.75 -0.40 11.85
C CYS A 172 -16.47 0.31 13.19
N LEU A 173 -15.62 1.33 13.18
CA LEU A 173 -15.30 2.11 14.37
C LEU A 173 -16.52 2.90 14.83
N GLU A 174 -16.72 2.98 16.14
CA GLU A 174 -17.83 3.76 16.74
C GLU A 174 -17.80 5.23 16.30
N SER A 175 -16.60 5.81 16.15
CA SER A 175 -16.44 7.19 15.66
C SER A 175 -16.81 7.39 14.18
N CYS A 176 -17.07 6.30 13.44
CA CYS A 176 -17.34 6.29 12.01
C CYS A 176 -18.75 5.77 11.65
N CYS A 177 -19.59 5.52 12.64
CA CYS A 177 -20.98 5.12 12.44
C CYS A 177 -21.94 5.81 13.42
N SER A 178 -23.22 5.75 13.12
CA SER A 178 -24.32 6.25 13.96
C SER A 178 -25.60 5.51 13.58
N GLU A 179 -26.70 5.76 14.28
CA GLU A 179 -28.02 5.23 13.88
C GLU A 179 -28.42 5.68 12.46
N SER A 180 -28.08 6.91 12.08
CA SER A 180 -28.34 7.47 10.74
C SER A 180 -27.37 6.96 9.66
N SER A 181 -26.23 6.39 10.07
CA SER A 181 -25.21 5.86 9.18
C SER A 181 -24.61 4.59 9.81
N PRO A 182 -25.34 3.47 9.76
CA PRO A 182 -24.91 2.23 10.38
C PRO A 182 -23.68 1.65 9.66
N ALA A 183 -23.04 0.67 10.30
CA ALA A 183 -21.92 -0.06 9.70
C ALA A 183 -22.32 -0.68 8.35
N ARG A 184 -21.55 -0.37 7.31
CA ARG A 184 -21.80 -0.85 5.93
C ARG A 184 -21.32 -2.28 5.69
N PHE A 185 -20.39 -2.75 6.51
CA PHE A 185 -19.74 -4.04 6.35
C PHE A 185 -19.88 -4.87 7.62
N PRO A 186 -20.09 -6.19 7.51
CA PRO A 186 -19.98 -7.08 8.65
C PRO A 186 -18.51 -7.12 9.15
N PRO A 187 -18.30 -7.33 10.46
CA PRO A 187 -16.97 -7.60 11.02
C PRO A 187 -16.27 -8.76 10.30
N ILE A 188 -14.95 -8.65 10.12
CA ILE A 188 -14.14 -9.69 9.49
C ILE A 188 -12.75 -9.75 10.12
N LEU A 189 -12.15 -10.94 10.23
CA LEU A 189 -10.73 -11.04 10.56
C LEU A 189 -9.88 -10.62 9.35
N SER A 190 -8.89 -9.76 9.59
CA SER A 190 -7.96 -9.27 8.55
C SER A 190 -7.39 -10.41 7.70
N GLY A 191 -6.97 -11.49 8.36
CA GLY A 191 -6.42 -12.68 7.71
C GLY A 191 -7.40 -13.42 6.80
N ASP A 192 -8.67 -13.49 7.18
CA ASP A 192 -9.68 -14.18 6.38
C ASP A 192 -10.06 -13.37 5.14
N TYR A 193 -10.12 -12.05 5.27
CA TYR A 193 -10.28 -11.16 4.12
C TYR A 193 -9.10 -11.27 3.14
N LEU A 194 -7.85 -11.27 3.65
CA LEU A 194 -6.66 -11.46 2.80
C LEU A 194 -6.70 -12.81 2.05
N LYS A 195 -7.05 -13.91 2.73
CA LYS A 195 -7.22 -15.23 2.09
C LYS A 195 -8.29 -15.20 0.99
N GLU A 196 -9.42 -14.58 1.26
CA GLU A 196 -10.51 -14.44 0.28
C GLU A 196 -10.03 -13.69 -0.96
N ARG A 197 -9.35 -12.55 -0.76
CA ARG A 197 -8.82 -11.74 -1.86
C ARG A 197 -7.75 -12.45 -2.67
N PHE A 198 -6.79 -13.13 -2.02
CA PHE A 198 -5.81 -13.93 -2.74
C PHE A 198 -6.47 -15.04 -3.55
N ARG A 199 -7.46 -15.75 -2.99
CA ARG A 199 -8.18 -16.79 -3.73
C ARG A 199 -8.85 -16.23 -4.99
N LEU A 200 -9.46 -15.04 -4.92
CA LEU A 200 -10.09 -14.40 -6.07
C LEU A 200 -9.07 -13.99 -7.14
N THR A 201 -7.96 -13.37 -6.73
CA THR A 201 -6.89 -12.92 -7.64
C THR A 201 -6.18 -14.10 -8.32
N TYR A 202 -5.91 -15.19 -7.61
CA TYR A 202 -5.28 -16.37 -8.22
C TYR A 202 -6.26 -17.21 -9.05
N LYS A 203 -7.55 -17.23 -8.70
CA LYS A 203 -8.59 -17.91 -9.49
C LYS A 203 -8.90 -17.16 -10.79
N SER A 204 -8.94 -15.82 -10.77
CA SER A 204 -9.11 -15.01 -11.97
C SER A 204 -7.95 -15.18 -12.96
N ASN A 205 -6.72 -15.35 -12.45
CA ASN A 205 -5.54 -15.59 -13.30
C ASN A 205 -5.55 -16.98 -13.98
N LEU A 206 -6.27 -17.96 -13.42
CA LEU A 206 -6.44 -19.28 -14.04
C LEU A 206 -7.58 -19.28 -15.07
N GLU A 207 -8.64 -18.50 -14.83
CA GLU A 207 -9.75 -18.36 -15.77
C GLU A 207 -9.39 -17.47 -16.98
N SER A 208 -8.35 -16.63 -16.89
CA SER A 208 -7.79 -15.85 -18.01
C SER A 208 -6.78 -16.62 -18.89
N ILE A 209 -6.52 -17.89 -18.59
CA ILE A 209 -5.58 -18.78 -19.32
C ILE A 209 -6.33 -19.91 -20.07
N VAL A 210 -7.66 -19.98 -19.97
CA VAL A 210 -8.50 -20.99 -20.64
C VAL A 210 -9.30 -20.38 -21.77
#